data_AF-X1TCR1-F1
#
_entry.id   AF-X1TCR1-F1
#
_cell.length_a   1.000
_cell.length_b   1.000
_cell.length_c   1.000
_cell.angle_alpha   90.00
_cell.angle_beta   90.00
_cell.angle_gamma   90.00
#
_symmetry.space_group_name_H-M   'P 1'
#
loop_
_entity.id
_entity.type
_entity.pdbx_description
1 polymer ?
#
loop_
_entity_poly.entity_id
_entity_poly.type
_entity_poly.pdbx_seq_one_letter_code
_entity_poly.pdbx_strand_id
1 'polypeptide(L)'
;MPIGKVPPIDRTLADLRDCFRKWEIELFETIPKEKVDRGYRGAGMIVNYFRAGKWQHIECYSFPRKEVNLRQCFLLLDRLRIAEQQGVSYAGLASTTELVRATP
;
A
#
# COMPACT_ATOMS: atom_id res chain seq x y z
N MET A 1 3.03 -8.51 -13.94
CA MET A 1 1.66 -8.08 -14.33
C MET A 1 1.73 -7.57 -15.75
N PRO A 2 0.85 -7.99 -16.67
CA PRO A 2 0.76 -7.33 -17.96
C PRO A 2 0.43 -5.85 -17.73
N ILE A 3 0.92 -4.97 -18.61
CA ILE A 3 0.70 -3.53 -18.59
C ILE A 3 -0.76 -3.24 -19.03
N GLY A 4 -1.73 -3.87 -18.36
CA GLY A 4 -3.12 -3.45 -18.42
C GLY A 4 -3.19 -2.00 -17.94
N LYS A 5 -4.10 -1.23 -18.54
CA LYS A 5 -4.32 0.19 -18.24
C LYS A 5 -4.40 0.38 -16.72
N VAL A 6 -3.33 0.92 -16.14
CA VAL A 6 -3.25 1.16 -14.70
C VAL A 6 -4.36 2.13 -14.32
N PRO A 7 -5.19 1.84 -13.31
CA PRO A 7 -6.26 2.73 -12.92
C PRO A 7 -5.72 4.14 -12.61
N PRO A 8 -6.47 5.20 -12.94
CA PRO A 8 -6.10 6.53 -12.51
C PRO A 8 -6.08 6.61 -10.98
N ILE A 9 -5.38 7.62 -10.46
CA ILE A 9 -5.22 7.84 -9.01
C ILE A 9 -6.59 7.88 -8.33
N ASP A 10 -7.54 8.66 -8.85
CA ASP A 10 -8.87 8.82 -8.26
C ASP A 10 -9.62 7.50 -8.12
N ARG A 11 -9.46 6.60 -9.09
CA ARG A 11 -10.06 5.27 -9.00
C ARG A 11 -9.41 4.44 -7.90
N THR A 12 -8.08 4.50 -7.78
CA THR A 12 -7.36 3.80 -6.71
C THR A 12 -7.68 4.40 -5.34
N LEU A 13 -7.91 5.70 -5.23
CA LEU A 13 -8.37 6.35 -4.00
C LEU A 13 -9.79 5.91 -3.61
N ALA A 14 -10.69 5.75 -4.59
CA ALA A 14 -12.02 5.18 -4.33
C ALA A 14 -11.93 3.73 -3.82
N ASP A 15 -11.12 2.91 -4.49
CA ASP A 15 -10.89 1.52 -4.07
C ASP A 15 -10.27 1.45 -2.65
N LEU A 16 -9.34 2.36 -2.32
CA LEU A 16 -8.76 2.48 -0.97
C LEU A 16 -9.82 2.83 0.09
N ARG A 17 -10.68 3.82 -0.18
CA ARG A 17 -11.79 4.18 0.72
C ARG A 17 -12.70 2.98 0.99
N ASP A 18 -13.05 2.23 -0.05
CA ASP A 18 -13.87 1.03 0.08
C ASP A 18 -13.16 -0.07 0.87
N CYS A 19 -11.86 -0.28 0.64
CA CYS A 19 -11.06 -1.24 1.39
C CYS A 19 -10.98 -0.87 2.87
N PHE A 20 -10.68 0.38 3.19
CA PHE A 20 -10.55 0.86 4.57
C PHE A 20 -11.86 0.89 5.31
N ARG A 21 -12.97 1.23 4.65
CA ARG A 21 -14.32 1.05 5.22
C ARG A 21 -14.59 -0.40 5.63
N LYS A 22 -14.22 -1.38 4.80
CA LYS A 22 -14.38 -2.82 5.12
C LYS A 22 -13.41 -3.31 6.20
N TRP A 23 -12.36 -2.53 6.48
CA TRP A 23 -11.32 -2.85 7.44
C TRP A 23 -11.40 -2.01 8.71
N GLU A 24 -12.48 -1.22 8.86
CA GLU A 24 -12.73 -0.34 10.01
C GLU A 24 -11.59 0.68 10.26
N ILE A 25 -11.01 1.17 9.16
CA ILE A 25 -10.00 2.22 9.17
C ILE A 25 -10.67 3.53 8.75
N GLU A 26 -10.77 4.48 9.67
CA GLU A 26 -11.46 5.75 9.43
C GLU A 26 -10.52 6.86 8.98
N LEU A 27 -9.28 6.85 9.46
CA LEU A 27 -8.31 7.91 9.21
C LEU A 27 -7.17 7.40 8.34
N PHE A 28 -7.05 7.98 7.14
CA PHE A 28 -5.96 7.71 6.23
C PHE A 28 -5.66 8.89 5.31
N GLU A 29 -4.46 8.88 4.75
CA GLU A 29 -4.03 9.83 3.74
C GLU A 29 -3.07 9.17 2.73
N THR A 30 -2.98 9.78 1.55
CA THR A 30 -2.03 9.36 0.51
C THR A 30 -1.11 10.50 0.16
N ILE A 31 0.20 10.30 0.30
CA ILE A 31 1.20 11.35 0.10
C ILE A 31 2.09 10.97 -1.09
N PRO A 32 2.09 11.75 -2.18
CA PRO A 32 3.11 11.63 -3.21
C PRO A 32 4.47 12.01 -2.63
N LYS A 33 5.49 11.18 -2.86
CA LYS A 33 6.85 11.46 -2.41
C LYS A 33 7.84 11.14 -3.51
N GLU A 34 8.75 12.07 -3.78
CA GLU A 34 9.88 11.79 -4.66
C GLU A 34 10.96 11.10 -3.84
N LYS A 35 11.44 9.93 -4.30
CA LYS A 35 12.67 9.36 -3.76
C LYS A 35 13.82 9.92 -4.57
N VAL A 36 14.73 10.60 -3.88
CA VAL A 36 16.00 11.08 -4.41
C VAL A 36 17.10 10.35 -3.67
N ASP A 37 17.65 9.30 -4.27
CA ASP A 37 18.74 8.52 -3.69
C ASP A 37 19.69 8.02 -4.79
N ARG A 38 21.00 8.18 -4.60
CA ARG A 38 22.10 7.78 -5.52
C ARG A 38 21.77 7.96 -7.02
N GLY A 39 21.28 9.14 -7.40
CA GLY A 39 20.98 9.48 -8.81
C GLY A 39 19.65 8.96 -9.35
N TYR A 40 18.88 8.20 -8.58
CA TYR A 40 17.49 7.86 -8.89
C TYR A 40 16.56 8.97 -8.38
N ARG A 41 15.82 9.60 -9.30
CA ARG A 41 14.64 10.43 -9.00
C ARG A 41 13.42 9.66 -9.47
N GLY A 42 12.69 9.06 -8.54
CA GLY A 42 11.50 8.27 -8.84
C GLY A 42 10.26 8.82 -8.15
N ALA A 43 9.14 8.81 -8.86
CA ALA A 43 7.85 9.05 -8.25
C ALA A 43 7.55 7.93 -7.24
N GLY A 44 7.07 8.27 -6.06
CA GLY A 44 6.67 7.34 -5.02
C GLY A 44 5.33 7.72 -4.42
N MET A 45 4.72 6.77 -3.74
CA MET A 45 3.45 6.98 -3.04
C MET A 45 3.52 6.35 -1.67
N ILE A 46 3.08 7.12 -0.68
CA ILE A 46 2.86 6.71 0.70
C ILE A 46 1.36 6.60 0.94
N VAL A 47 0.96 5.60 1.71
CA VAL A 47 -0.37 5.51 2.35
C VAL A 47 -0.16 5.42 3.86
N ASN A 48 -0.58 6.45 4.58
CA ASN A 48 -0.61 6.44 6.04
C ASN A 48 -2.04 6.11 6.48
N TYR A 49 -2.19 5.30 7.52
CA TYR A 49 -3.49 5.02 8.11
C TYR A 49 -3.37 4.77 9.62
N PHE A 50 -4.41 5.13 10.36
CA PHE A 50 -4.46 4.92 11.80
C PHE A 50 -5.33 3.70 12.13
N ARG A 51 -4.74 2.73 12.84
CA ARG A 51 -5.44 1.51 13.25
C ARG A 51 -4.82 0.95 14.53
N ALA A 52 -5.65 0.37 15.40
CA ALA A 52 -5.22 -0.21 16.66
C ALA A 52 -4.40 0.76 17.54
N GLY A 53 -4.82 2.03 17.58
CA GLY A 53 -4.17 3.07 18.39
C GLY A 53 -2.81 3.55 17.87
N LYS A 54 -2.41 3.17 16.66
CA LYS A 54 -1.08 3.49 16.09
C LYS A 54 -1.19 3.93 14.63
N TRP A 55 -0.32 4.85 14.24
CA TRP A 55 -0.09 5.17 12.83
C TRP A 55 0.73 4.06 12.17
N GLN A 56 0.23 3.61 11.03
CA GLN A 56 0.89 2.63 10.16
C GLN A 56 1.19 3.28 8.81
N HIS A 57 2.21 2.74 8.14
CA HIS A 57 2.80 3.36 6.97
C HIS A 57 3.15 2.30 5.92
N ILE A 58 2.71 2.54 4.68
CA ILE A 58 3.12 1.75 3.52
C ILE A 58 3.60 2.69 2.43
N GLU A 59 4.75 2.37 1.83
CA GLU A 59 5.33 3.15 0.75
C GLU A 59 5.78 2.28 -0.43
N CYS A 60 5.69 2.83 -1.63
CA CYS A 60 6.16 2.20 -2.85
C CYS A 60 6.88 3.20 -3.75
N TYR A 61 8.08 2.85 -4.18
CA TYR A 61 8.94 3.62 -5.11
C TYR A 61 9.46 2.77 -6.28
N SER A 62 8.98 1.53 -6.38
CA SER A 62 9.53 0.53 -7.29
C SER A 62 9.16 0.79 -8.75
N PHE A 63 8.22 1.69 -9.01
CA PHE A 63 7.73 2.01 -10.34
C PHE A 63 7.94 3.49 -10.68
N PRO A 64 8.13 3.83 -11.96
CA PRO A 64 8.40 5.22 -12.38
C PRO A 64 7.18 6.14 -12.29
N ARG A 65 5.97 5.59 -12.19
CA ARG A 65 4.70 6.33 -12.23
C ARG A 65 3.98 6.24 -10.88
N LYS A 66 3.58 7.39 -10.31
CA LYS A 66 2.92 7.47 -9.01
C LYS A 66 1.62 6.66 -8.94
N GLU A 67 0.82 6.65 -10.00
CA GLU A 67 -0.40 5.86 -10.11
C GLU A 67 -0.14 4.35 -9.99
N VAL A 68 1.00 3.87 -10.50
CA VAL A 68 1.40 2.48 -10.36
C VAL A 68 1.80 2.20 -8.91
N ASN A 69 2.63 3.06 -8.32
CA ASN A 69 3.04 2.91 -6.92
C ASN A 69 1.84 2.93 -5.96
N LEU A 70 0.91 3.87 -6.12
CA LEU A 70 -0.33 3.91 -5.33
C LEU A 70 -1.14 2.63 -5.51
N ARG A 71 -1.26 2.14 -6.75
CA ARG A 71 -1.98 0.88 -7.02
C ARG A 71 -1.34 -0.30 -6.31
N GLN A 72 -0.01 -0.36 -6.22
CA GLN A 72 0.68 -1.42 -5.48
C GLN A 72 0.45 -1.31 -3.97
N CYS A 73 0.47 -0.11 -3.39
CA CYS A 73 0.10 0.10 -1.99
C CYS A 73 -1.32 -0.42 -1.72
N PHE A 74 -2.29 -0.06 -2.57
CA PHE A 74 -3.66 -0.57 -2.46
C PHE A 74 -3.74 -2.10 -2.54
N LEU A 75 -3.09 -2.72 -3.52
CA LEU A 75 -3.14 -4.18 -3.69
C LEU A 75 -2.53 -4.93 -2.52
N LEU A 76 -1.48 -4.37 -1.90
CA LEU A 76 -0.91 -4.92 -0.67
C LEU A 76 -1.91 -4.82 0.49
N LEU A 77 -2.52 -3.65 0.69
CA LEU A 77 -3.51 -3.41 1.75
C LEU A 77 -4.74 -4.33 1.62
N ASP A 78 -5.28 -4.49 0.41
CA ASP A 78 -6.43 -5.37 0.20
C ASP A 78 -6.08 -6.83 0.50
N ARG A 79 -4.87 -7.29 0.16
CA ARG A 79 -4.40 -8.64 0.51
C ARG A 79 -4.23 -8.82 2.02
N LEU A 80 -3.66 -7.83 2.72
CA LEU A 80 -3.53 -7.87 4.17
C LEU A 80 -4.90 -7.96 4.85
N ARG A 81 -5.86 -7.15 4.40
CA ARG A 81 -7.24 -7.22 4.87
C ARG A 81 -7.87 -8.60 4.66
N ILE A 82 -7.74 -9.18 3.47
CA ILE A 82 -8.30 -10.51 3.15
C ILE A 82 -7.66 -11.58 4.03
N ALA A 83 -6.35 -11.54 4.23
CA ALA A 83 -5.66 -12.52 5.05
C ALA A 83 -6.05 -12.42 6.53
N GLU A 84 -6.21 -11.20 7.07
CA GLU A 84 -6.73 -11.02 8.43
C GLU A 84 -8.15 -11.60 8.58
N GLN A 85 -9.01 -11.45 7.58
CA GLN A 85 -10.34 -12.08 7.58
C GLN A 85 -10.28 -13.61 7.59
N GLN A 86 -9.16 -14.20 7.14
CA GLN A 86 -8.91 -15.63 7.18
C GLN A 86 -8.18 -16.07 8.47
N GLY A 87 -7.99 -15.17 9.43
CA GLY A 87 -7.36 -15.46 10.72
C GLY A 87 -5.84 -15.32 10.72
N VAL A 88 -5.23 -14.76 9.68
CA VAL A 88 -3.80 -14.48 9.65
C VAL A 88 -3.51 -13.25 10.52
N SER A 89 -2.73 -13.43 11.57
CA SER A 89 -2.21 -12.33 12.39
C SER A 89 -0.81 -11.95 11.95
N TYR A 90 -0.59 -10.69 11.63
CA TYR A 90 0.70 -10.17 11.21
C TYR A 90 1.44 -9.55 12.40
N ALA A 91 2.34 -10.31 13.03
CA ALA A 91 3.32 -9.75 13.94
C ALA A 91 4.49 -9.16 13.15
N GLY A 92 4.49 -7.83 12.96
CA GLY A 92 5.72 -7.11 12.62
C GLY A 92 6.01 -6.81 11.15
N LEU A 93 5.03 -6.55 10.29
CA LEU A 93 5.29 -6.06 8.92
C LEU A 93 5.92 -4.66 8.93
N ALA A 94 7.24 -4.59 9.14
CA ALA A 94 8.04 -3.38 9.05
C ALA A 94 8.60 -3.15 7.63
N SER A 95 8.57 -4.18 6.77
CA SER A 95 9.07 -4.10 5.38
C SER A 95 8.55 -5.27 4.52
N THR A 96 8.30 -5.01 3.23
CA THR A 96 7.92 -6.01 2.21
C THR A 96 8.93 -7.15 2.03
N THR A 97 10.15 -7.04 2.56
CA THR A 97 11.16 -8.11 2.51
C THR A 97 10.76 -9.34 3.34
N GLU A 98 9.88 -9.18 4.34
CA GLU A 98 9.50 -10.28 5.24
C GLU A 98 8.37 -11.16 4.69
N LEU A 99 7.56 -10.65 3.76
CA LEU A 99 6.49 -11.42 3.08
C LEU A 99 7.03 -12.58 2.25
N VAL A 100 8.27 -12.49 1.74
CA VAL A 100 8.89 -13.57 0.95
C VAL A 100 9.37 -14.73 1.84
N ARG A 101 9.60 -14.51 3.14
CA ARG A 101 10.08 -15.55 4.07
C ARG A 101 8.97 -16.30 4.82
N ALA A 102 7.75 -15.76 4.83
CA ALA A 102 6.63 -16.36 5.54
C ALA A 102 5.80 -17.35 4.71
N THR A 103 6.25 -17.67 3.49
CA THR A 103 5.62 -18.72 2.66
C THR A 103 6.54 -19.94 2.71
N PRO A 104 6.08 -21.12 3.16
CA PRO A 104 6.89 -22.35 3.13
C PRO A 104 7.22 -22.80 1.70
#